data_AF-A0A7J3UAS0-F1
#
_entry.id   AF-A0A7J3UAS0-F1
#
_cell.length_a   1.000
_cell.length_b   1.000
_cell.length_c   1.000
_cell.angle_alpha   90.00
_cell.angle_beta   90.00
_cell.angle_gamma   90.00
#
_symmetry.space_group_name_H-M   'P 1'
#
loop_
_entity.id
_entity.type
_entity.pdbx_description
1 polymer ?
#
loop_
_entity_poly.entity_id
_entity_poly.type
_entity_poly.pdbx_seq_one_letter_code
_entity_poly.pdbx_strand_id
1 'polypeptide(L)'
;TREQKIALEHSEKVVQLPVSKTKKLIKELQTIEKLNKKQAHKIADLLPKDEEDIMAIFSKETFVPSKEDIKKILEIVREYI
;
A
#
# COMPACT_ATOMS: atom_id res chain seq x y z
N THR A 1 -24.64 -6.66 -11.21
CA THR A 1 -25.45 -5.45 -10.90
C THR A 1 -24.67 -4.20 -11.28
N ARG A 2 -25.32 -3.04 -11.42
CA ARG A 2 -24.69 -1.75 -11.81
C ARG A 2 -23.46 -1.42 -10.94
N GLU A 3 -23.54 -1.67 -9.64
CA GLU A 3 -22.47 -1.41 -8.68
C GLU A 3 -21.19 -2.21 -8.97
N GLN A 4 -21.32 -3.48 -9.37
CA GLN A 4 -20.17 -4.32 -9.73
C GLN A 4 -19.43 -3.77 -10.95
N LYS A 5 -20.16 -3.21 -11.93
CA LYS A 5 -19.56 -2.60 -13.13
C LYS A 5 -18.79 -1.33 -12.78
N ILE A 6 -19.37 -0.47 -11.93
CA ILE A 6 -18.70 0.74 -11.45
C ILE A 6 -17.43 0.40 -10.66
N ALA A 7 -17.49 -0.62 -9.80
CA ALA A 7 -16.33 -1.07 -9.04
C ALA A 7 -15.22 -1.63 -9.94
N LEU A 8 -15.57 -2.38 -10.98
CA LEU A 8 -14.62 -2.88 -11.97
C LEU A 8 -13.98 -1.73 -12.75
N GLU A 9 -14.78 -0.83 -13.33
CA GLU A 9 -14.28 0.32 -14.09
C GLU A 9 -13.39 1.23 -13.25
N HIS A 10 -13.72 1.43 -11.97
CA HIS A 10 -12.86 2.17 -11.05
C HIS A 10 -11.53 1.44 -10.85
N SER A 11 -11.58 0.14 -10.53
CA SER A 11 -10.37 -0.68 -10.31
C SER A 11 -9.44 -0.65 -11.52
N GLU A 12 -9.98 -0.77 -12.73
CA GLU A 12 -9.20 -0.72 -13.97
C GLU A 12 -8.50 0.64 -14.19
N LYS A 13 -9.11 1.75 -13.75
CA LYS A 13 -8.55 3.10 -13.91
C LYS A 13 -7.49 3.46 -12.88
N VAL A 14 -7.58 2.89 -11.67
CA VAL A 14 -6.68 3.23 -10.56
C VAL A 14 -5.52 2.25 -10.38
N VAL A 15 -5.59 1.08 -11.01
CA VAL A 15 -4.51 0.08 -10.93
C VAL A 15 -3.22 0.64 -11.54
N GLN A 16 -2.17 0.67 -10.72
CA GLN A 16 -0.83 1.11 -11.11
C GLN A 16 0.14 -0.05 -11.31
N LEU A 17 -0.13 -1.22 -10.71
CA LEU A 17 0.74 -2.40 -10.76
C LEU A 17 -0.03 -3.66 -11.21
N PRO A 18 0.61 -4.56 -11.98
CA PRO A 18 0.02 -5.84 -12.31
C PRO A 18 -0.11 -6.71 -11.06
N VAL A 19 -1.15 -7.56 -11.04
CA VAL A 19 -1.50 -8.43 -9.91
C VAL A 19 -0.32 -9.26 -9.36
N SER A 20 0.61 -9.68 -10.22
CA SER A 20 1.79 -10.43 -9.83
C SER A 20 2.76 -9.60 -8.99
N LYS A 21 3.01 -8.34 -9.36
CA LYS A 21 3.84 -7.39 -8.62
C LYS A 21 3.16 -6.99 -7.31
N THR A 22 1.87 -6.64 -7.35
CA THR A 22 1.10 -6.25 -6.15
C THR A 22 1.11 -7.35 -5.09
N LYS A 23 0.93 -8.62 -5.50
CA LYS A 23 0.99 -9.76 -4.56
C LYS A 23 2.37 -9.96 -3.92
N LYS A 24 3.45 -9.65 -4.64
CA LYS A 24 4.82 -9.72 -4.10
C LYS A 24 5.08 -8.55 -3.14
N LEU A 25 4.72 -7.33 -3.54
CA LEU A 25 4.80 -6.13 -2.70
C LEU A 25 4.08 -6.34 -1.36
N ILE A 26 2.83 -6.83 -1.38
CA ILE A 26 2.07 -7.09 -0.16
C ILE A 26 2.79 -8.10 0.74
N LYS A 27 3.36 -9.17 0.18
CA LYS A 27 4.10 -10.17 0.96
C LYS A 27 5.34 -9.57 1.61
N GLU A 28 6.07 -8.73 0.90
CA GLU A 28 7.25 -8.06 1.45
C GLU A 28 6.88 -7.05 2.53
N LEU A 29 5.82 -6.25 2.33
CA LEU A 29 5.31 -5.34 3.36
C LEU A 29 4.84 -6.07 4.62
N GLN A 30 4.30 -7.28 4.48
CA GLN A 30 3.90 -8.13 5.61
C GLN A 30 5.08 -8.73 6.40
N THR A 31 6.32 -8.60 5.92
CA THR A 31 7.51 -8.98 6.71
C THR A 31 7.84 -7.98 7.81
N ILE A 32 7.28 -6.76 7.73
CA ILE A 32 7.41 -5.74 8.77
C ILE A 32 6.47 -6.11 9.92
N GLU A 33 7.03 -6.53 11.06
CA GLU A 33 6.27 -7.10 12.20
C GLU A 33 5.05 -6.29 12.64
N LYS A 34 5.16 -4.96 12.61
CA LYS A 34 4.10 -4.06 13.11
C LYS A 34 3.03 -3.74 12.06
N LEU A 35 3.17 -4.25 10.84
CA LEU A 35 2.33 -3.89 9.71
C LEU A 35 1.26 -4.95 9.50
N ASN A 36 0.00 -4.58 9.72
CA ASN A 36 -1.10 -5.52 9.54
C ASN A 36 -1.47 -5.68 8.06
N LYS A 37 -2.22 -6.74 7.74
CA LYS A 37 -2.63 -7.03 6.35
C LYS A 37 -3.37 -5.85 5.71
N LYS A 38 -4.26 -5.17 6.45
CA LYS A 38 -5.05 -4.03 5.93
C LYS A 38 -4.15 -2.86 5.54
N GLN A 39 -3.15 -2.55 6.34
CA GLN A 39 -2.14 -1.51 6.08
C GLN A 39 -1.29 -1.88 4.86
N ALA A 40 -0.84 -3.13 4.74
CA ALA A 40 -0.07 -3.59 3.58
C ALA A 40 -0.85 -3.44 2.26
N HIS A 41 -2.15 -3.76 2.26
CA HIS A 41 -3.00 -3.54 1.08
C HIS A 41 -3.17 -2.06 0.78
N LYS A 42 -3.38 -1.22 1.81
CA LYS A 42 -3.55 0.22 1.61
C LYS A 42 -2.29 0.89 1.07
N ILE A 43 -1.11 0.47 1.53
CA ILE A 43 0.17 0.93 0.98
C ILE A 43 0.33 0.46 -0.48
N ALA A 44 -0.01 -0.79 -0.79
CA ALA A 44 0.07 -1.32 -2.15
C ALA A 44 -0.93 -0.66 -3.12
N ASP A 45 -2.09 -0.20 -2.63
CA ASP A 45 -3.09 0.53 -3.43
C ASP A 45 -2.66 1.99 -3.69
N LEU A 46 -2.03 2.64 -2.71
CA LEU A 46 -1.69 4.07 -2.78
C LEU A 46 -0.28 4.35 -3.31
N LEU A 47 0.64 3.41 -3.20
CA LEU A 47 2.03 3.52 -3.70
C LEU A 47 2.72 4.82 -3.25
N PRO A 48 2.90 4.99 -1.93
CA PRO A 48 3.47 6.20 -1.33
C PRO A 48 4.89 6.46 -1.84
N LYS A 49 5.22 7.75 -2.08
CA LYS A 49 6.49 8.18 -2.66
C LYS A 49 7.42 8.81 -1.64
N ASP A 50 6.84 9.42 -0.61
CA ASP A 50 7.54 10.13 0.45
C ASP A 50 6.98 9.82 1.86
N GLU A 51 7.64 10.37 2.88
CA GLU A 51 7.25 10.17 4.27
C GLU A 51 5.87 10.79 4.58
N GLU A 52 5.49 11.86 3.87
CA GLU A 52 4.21 12.54 4.07
C GLU A 52 3.04 11.66 3.64
N ASP A 53 3.18 10.95 2.51
CA ASP A 53 2.21 9.96 2.05
C ASP A 53 1.99 8.85 3.08
N ILE A 54 3.08 8.34 3.69
CA ILE A 54 3.00 7.33 4.74
C ILE A 54 2.28 7.90 5.96
N MET A 55 2.66 9.09 6.42
CA MET A 55 2.00 9.73 7.56
C MET A 55 0.51 9.97 7.29
N ALA A 56 0.13 10.32 6.06
CA ALA A 56 -1.27 10.45 5.67
C ALA A 56 -2.03 9.11 5.78
N ILE A 57 -1.42 7.99 5.35
CA ILE A 57 -2.00 6.64 5.46
C ILE A 57 -2.26 6.26 6.93
N PHE A 58 -1.31 6.57 7.81
CA PHE A 58 -1.38 6.18 9.23
C PHE A 58 -2.04 7.23 10.14
N SER A 59 -2.47 8.38 9.61
CA SER A 59 -3.04 9.51 10.38
C SER A 59 -4.25 9.16 11.26
N LYS A 60 -4.99 8.09 10.93
CA LYS A 60 -6.16 7.59 11.70
C LYS A 60 -5.98 6.17 12.22
N GLU A 61 -4.77 5.64 12.15
CA GLU A 61 -4.44 4.31 12.65
C GLU A 61 -3.97 4.40 14.12
N THR A 62 -4.15 3.32 14.87
CA THR A 62 -3.71 3.26 16.28
C THR A 62 -2.19 3.15 16.43
N PHE A 63 -1.51 2.73 15.37
CA PHE A 63 -0.08 2.56 15.30
C PHE A 63 0.49 3.52 14.26
N VAL A 64 1.55 4.24 14.64
CA VAL A 64 2.34 5.07 13.72
C VAL A 64 3.70 4.39 13.54
N PRO A 65 4.13 4.08 12.29
CA PRO A 65 5.43 3.47 12.04
C PRO A 65 6.58 4.35 12.53
N SER A 66 7.65 3.72 12.99
CA SER A 66 8.88 4.45 13.34
C SER A 66 9.53 5.03 12.08
N LYS A 67 10.42 6.02 12.21
CA LYS A 67 11.15 6.57 11.04
C LYS A 67 11.92 5.49 10.27
N GLU A 68 12.43 4.48 10.96
CA GLU A 68 13.10 3.33 10.32
C GLU A 68 12.11 2.48 9.52
N ASP A 69 10.93 2.20 10.08
CA ASP A 69 9.89 1.46 9.38
C ASP A 69 9.36 2.24 8.17
N ILE A 70 9.18 3.56 8.29
CA ILE A 70 8.76 4.43 7.17
C ILE A 70 9.77 4.32 6.02
N LYS A 71 11.07 4.41 6.31
CA LYS A 71 12.11 4.26 5.28
C LYS A 71 12.09 2.89 4.63
N LYS A 72 11.98 1.81 5.43
CA LYS A 72 11.88 0.44 4.90
C LYS A 72 10.66 0.27 4.00
N ILE A 73 9.50 0.82 4.39
CA ILE A 73 8.28 0.77 3.58
C ILE A 73 8.53 1.48 2.23
N LEU A 74 9.10 2.68 2.26
CA LEU A 74 9.37 3.46 1.05
C LEU A 74 10.39 2.77 0.14
N GLU A 75 11.44 2.17 0.70
CA GLU A 75 12.42 1.37 -0.06
C GLU A 75 11.74 0.19 -0.75
N ILE A 76 10.96 -0.60 0.00
CA ILE A 76 10.21 -1.73 -0.58
C ILE A 76 9.29 -1.23 -1.70
N VAL A 77 8.50 -0.17 -1.48
CA VAL A 77 7.56 0.34 -2.49
C VAL A 77 8.29 0.82 -3.76
N ARG A 78 9.44 1.47 -3.63
CA ARG A 78 10.25 1.95 -4.76
C ARG A 78 10.75 0.85 -5.69
N GLU A 79 10.99 -0.36 -5.19
CA GLU A 79 11.43 -1.49 -6.04
C GLU A 79 10.33 -1.98 -7.01
N TYR A 80 9.08 -1.55 -6.83
CA TYR A 80 7.95 -2.00 -7.64
C TYR A 80 7.45 -0.99 -8.66
N ILE A 81 7.78 0.30 -8.48
CA ILE A 81 7.35 1.44 -9.30
C ILE A 81 8.42 1.75 -10.34
#